data_AF-A0A843S4X2-F1
#
_entry.id   AF-A0A843S4X2-F1
#
_cell.length_a   1.000
_cell.length_b   1.000
_cell.length_c   1.000
_cell.angle_alpha   90.00
_cell.angle_beta   90.00
_cell.angle_gamma   90.00
#
_symmetry.space_group_name_H-M   'P 1'
#
loop_
_entity.id
_entity.type
_entity.pdbx_description
1 polymer ?
#
loop_
_entity_poly.entity_id
_entity_poly.type
_entity_poly.pdbx_seq_one_letter_code
_entity_poly.pdbx_strand_id
1 'polypeptide(L)'
;MESWRKLSLVDASGQPFDPRIEEALRRLLPRLRRQFPALRDDVALTQVLEEAGRRVAKREEESGSIDKLDRYAWLTVVSVATSYVRRASSRLEQKTLRGEASHAALSKMHARTGTADEIERRITLREVVARLPLDERFVFGRKVAGFSSQEIARERGSSVVAVDTFFFRSKRKIRSMLGIDVRDAVHQDPARRSAVDVSKRESVNEREAENEDGESDSTT
;
A
#
# COMPACT_ATOMS: atom_id res chain seq x y z
N MET A 1 -0.65 -11.65 32.49
CA MET A 1 -0.25 -10.63 31.47
C MET A 1 -1.52 -10.17 30.73
N GLU A 2 -2.48 -9.62 31.49
CA GLU A 2 -3.91 -9.56 31.12
C GLU A 2 -4.56 -8.17 31.20
N SER A 3 -3.81 -7.11 31.54
CA SER A 3 -4.38 -5.77 31.74
C SER A 3 -4.90 -5.09 30.45
N TRP A 4 -4.49 -5.57 29.27
CA TRP A 4 -4.75 -4.90 27.97
C TRP A 4 -6.06 -5.29 27.30
N ARG A 5 -6.70 -6.37 27.74
CA ARG A 5 -8.05 -6.72 27.27
C ARG A 5 -9.12 -5.74 27.78
N LYS A 6 -8.77 -4.85 28.71
CA LYS A 6 -9.65 -3.85 29.32
C LYS A 6 -9.45 -2.41 28.83
N LEU A 7 -8.41 -2.12 28.05
CA LEU A 7 -8.20 -0.77 27.53
C LEU A 7 -9.02 -0.58 26.26
N SER A 8 -10.07 0.24 26.37
CA SER A 8 -10.84 0.69 25.21
C SER A 8 -9.99 1.67 24.41
N LEU A 9 -9.83 1.41 23.11
CA LEU A 9 -9.10 2.30 22.21
C LEU A 9 -9.98 3.53 21.94
N VAL A 10 -9.42 4.72 22.11
CA VAL A 10 -10.18 5.98 21.95
C VAL A 10 -9.76 6.78 20.72
N ASP A 11 -10.72 7.54 20.20
CA ASP A 11 -10.56 8.45 19.08
C ASP A 11 -9.99 9.82 19.49
N ALA A 12 -10.01 10.79 18.56
CA ALA A 12 -9.49 12.13 18.83
C ALA A 12 -10.31 12.93 19.86
N SER A 13 -11.57 12.55 20.08
CA SER A 13 -12.49 13.16 21.04
C SER A 13 -12.52 12.44 22.39
N GLY A 14 -11.74 11.36 22.53
CA GLY A 14 -11.73 10.51 23.71
C GLY A 14 -12.90 9.53 23.76
N GLN A 15 -13.67 9.40 22.67
CA GLN A 15 -14.75 8.43 22.55
C GLN A 15 -14.20 7.08 22.07
N PRO A 16 -14.80 5.96 22.48
CA PRO A 16 -14.41 4.64 21.96
C PRO A 16 -14.65 4.57 20.45
N PHE A 17 -13.77 3.87 19.73
CA PHE A 17 -13.98 3.59 18.31
C PHE A 17 -15.23 2.74 18.09
N ASP A 18 -15.72 2.75 16.84
CA ASP A 18 -16.68 1.75 16.38
C ASP A 18 -16.20 0.33 16.74
N PRO A 19 -17.05 -0.53 17.33
CA PRO A 19 -16.65 -1.87 17.79
C PRO A 19 -15.98 -2.72 16.71
N ARG A 20 -16.36 -2.53 15.44
CA ARG A 20 -15.78 -3.25 14.30
C ARG A 20 -14.32 -2.85 14.05
N ILE A 21 -14.02 -1.55 14.14
CA ILE A 21 -12.65 -1.01 13.99
C ILE A 21 -11.82 -1.42 15.20
N GLU A 22 -12.38 -1.29 16.41
CA GLU A 22 -11.68 -1.64 17.65
C GLU A 22 -11.28 -3.13 17.66
N GLU A 23 -12.20 -4.01 17.28
CA GLU A 23 -11.94 -5.46 17.21
C GLU A 23 -10.88 -5.79 16.15
N ALA A 24 -10.93 -5.17 14.97
CA ALA A 24 -9.91 -5.35 13.93
C ALA A 24 -8.52 -4.94 14.44
N LEU A 25 -8.40 -3.81 15.16
CA LEU A 25 -7.14 -3.35 15.73
C LEU A 25 -6.63 -4.28 16.84
N ARG A 26 -7.51 -4.75 17.72
CA ARG A 26 -7.18 -5.70 18.80
C ARG A 26 -6.60 -7.00 18.25
N ARG A 27 -7.14 -7.53 17.15
CA ARG A 27 -6.63 -8.75 16.48
C ARG A 27 -5.22 -8.60 15.91
N LEU A 28 -4.82 -7.37 15.55
CA LEU A 28 -3.51 -7.09 14.98
C LEU A 28 -2.41 -6.96 16.05
N LEU A 29 -2.78 -6.84 17.31
CA LEU A 29 -1.86 -6.55 18.42
C LEU A 29 -0.76 -7.61 18.62
N PRO A 30 -1.05 -8.94 18.60
CA PRO A 30 0.00 -9.96 18.69
C PRO A 30 1.00 -9.86 17.53
N ARG A 31 0.50 -9.57 16.33
CA ARG A 31 1.31 -9.43 15.12
C ARG A 31 2.17 -8.15 15.16
N LEU A 32 1.62 -7.05 15.67
CA LEU A 32 2.34 -5.79 15.89
C LEU A 32 3.51 -5.98 16.85
N ARG A 33 3.27 -6.62 18.01
CA ARG A 33 4.32 -6.92 19.00
C ARG A 33 5.46 -7.76 18.42
N ARG A 34 5.13 -8.75 17.56
CA ARG A 34 6.13 -9.58 16.89
C ARG A 34 6.95 -8.79 15.87
N GLN A 35 6.32 -7.91 15.10
CA GLN A 35 7.01 -7.16 14.03
C GLN A 35 7.80 -5.95 14.54
N PHE A 36 7.36 -5.32 15.64
CA PHE A 36 8.02 -4.16 16.22
C PHE A 36 8.41 -4.41 17.68
N PRO A 37 9.43 -5.25 17.95
CA PRO A 37 9.85 -5.59 19.32
C PRO A 37 10.37 -4.40 20.13
N ALA A 38 10.67 -3.28 19.47
CA ALA A 38 11.08 -2.02 20.11
C ALA A 38 9.90 -1.27 20.76
N LEU A 39 8.66 -1.54 20.34
CA LEU A 39 7.44 -1.01 20.95
C LEU A 39 7.02 -1.91 22.13
N ARG A 40 7.87 -1.98 23.16
CA ARG A 40 7.58 -2.76 24.38
C ARG A 40 6.68 -2.01 25.35
N ASP A 41 6.73 -0.68 25.29
CA ASP A 41 5.86 0.14 26.11
C ASP A 41 4.43 0.03 25.60
N ASP A 42 3.61 -0.33 26.55
CA ASP A 42 2.20 -0.54 26.47
C ASP A 42 1.49 0.77 26.06
N VAL A 43 1.93 1.92 26.60
CA VAL A 43 1.45 3.26 26.18
C VAL A 43 1.77 3.55 24.70
N ALA A 44 2.97 3.19 24.25
CA ALA A 44 3.37 3.36 22.86
C ALA A 44 2.54 2.50 21.90
N LEU A 45 2.21 1.28 22.31
CA LEU A 45 1.32 0.40 21.56
C LEU A 45 -0.09 0.99 21.46
N THR A 46 -0.66 1.52 22.55
CA THR A 46 -1.95 2.23 22.52
C THR A 46 -1.93 3.37 21.53
N GLN A 47 -0.94 4.26 21.63
CA GLN A 47 -0.85 5.44 20.77
C GLN A 47 -0.77 5.08 19.28
N VAL A 48 -0.02 4.02 18.95
CA VAL A 48 0.08 3.52 17.58
C VAL A 48 -1.27 2.98 17.09
N LEU A 49 -1.97 2.22 17.91
CA LEU A 49 -3.26 1.63 17.56
C LEU A 49 -4.36 2.68 17.47
N GLU A 50 -4.42 3.64 18.39
CA GLU A 50 -5.39 4.75 18.34
C GLU A 50 -5.16 5.67 17.15
N GLU A 51 -3.90 5.99 16.84
CA GLU A 51 -3.58 6.77 15.65
C GLU A 51 -3.92 6.03 14.36
N ALA A 52 -3.71 4.72 14.33
CA ALA A 52 -4.16 3.89 13.21
C ALA A 52 -5.69 3.85 13.13
N GLY A 53 -6.38 3.69 14.27
CA GLY A 53 -7.83 3.70 14.37
C GLY A 53 -8.44 5.00 13.88
N ARG A 54 -7.88 6.15 14.26
CA ARG A 54 -8.31 7.47 13.74
C ARG A 54 -8.21 7.54 12.22
N ARG A 55 -7.13 7.03 11.62
CA ARG A 55 -6.95 7.02 10.16
C ARG A 55 -7.90 6.06 9.45
N VAL A 56 -8.21 4.93 10.07
CA VAL A 56 -9.19 3.98 9.57
C VAL A 56 -10.59 4.59 9.63
N ALA A 57 -11.01 5.10 10.78
CA ALA A 57 -12.32 5.73 10.99
C ALA A 57 -12.53 6.92 10.04
N LYS A 58 -11.53 7.83 9.94
CA LYS A 58 -11.57 8.94 8.99
C LYS A 58 -11.74 8.47 7.54
N ARG A 59 -11.08 7.38 7.16
CA ARG A 59 -11.25 6.82 5.80
C ARG A 59 -12.66 6.23 5.60
N GLU A 60 -13.24 5.61 6.63
CA GLU A 60 -14.60 5.08 6.55
C GLU A 60 -15.64 6.20 6.43
N GLU A 61 -15.42 7.31 7.13
CA GLU A 61 -16.24 8.51 7.03
C GLU A 61 -16.19 9.12 5.62
N GLU A 62 -15.00 9.20 5.02
CA GLU A 62 -14.80 9.84 3.70
C GLU A 62 -15.21 8.96 2.51
N SER A 63 -15.13 7.64 2.61
CA SER A 63 -15.28 6.73 1.46
C SER A 63 -16.20 5.53 1.72
N GLY A 64 -16.91 5.54 2.84
CA GLY A 64 -17.76 4.43 3.28
C GLY A 64 -16.95 3.26 3.86
N SER A 65 -17.67 2.21 4.24
CA SER A 65 -17.11 1.00 4.86
C SER A 65 -15.98 0.37 4.03
N ILE A 66 -14.89 0.00 4.70
CA ILE A 66 -13.78 -0.76 4.13
C ILE A 66 -14.18 -2.24 4.04
N ASP A 67 -14.12 -2.80 2.83
CA ASP A 67 -14.44 -4.21 2.58
C ASP A 67 -13.49 -5.17 3.32
N LYS A 68 -12.18 -4.90 3.23
CA LYS A 68 -11.12 -5.71 3.86
C LYS A 68 -10.47 -4.98 5.03
N LEU A 69 -11.27 -4.67 6.04
CA LEU A 69 -10.87 -3.86 7.19
C LEU A 69 -9.57 -4.36 7.84
N ASP A 70 -9.44 -5.66 8.13
CA ASP A 70 -8.24 -6.23 8.76
C ASP A 70 -6.96 -5.97 7.95
N ARG A 71 -7.03 -6.08 6.62
CA ARG A 71 -5.88 -5.86 5.74
C ARG A 71 -5.50 -4.38 5.70
N TYR A 72 -6.48 -3.50 5.57
CA TYR A 72 -6.27 -2.05 5.53
C TYR A 72 -5.77 -1.52 6.88
N ALA A 73 -6.40 -1.95 7.97
CA ALA A 73 -6.00 -1.64 9.34
C ALA A 73 -4.55 -2.09 9.58
N TRP A 74 -4.17 -3.28 9.13
CA TRP A 74 -2.79 -3.75 9.26
C TRP A 74 -1.77 -2.85 8.54
N LEU A 75 -2.04 -2.48 7.28
CA LEU A 75 -1.18 -1.54 6.53
C LEU A 75 -1.05 -0.20 7.26
N THR A 76 -2.16 0.31 7.79
CA THR A 76 -2.21 1.57 8.53
C THR A 76 -1.40 1.48 9.83
N VAL A 77 -1.60 0.42 10.62
CA VAL A 77 -0.86 0.14 11.85
C VAL A 77 0.64 0.06 11.58
N VAL A 78 1.07 -0.67 10.55
CA VAL A 78 2.49 -0.78 10.18
C VAL A 78 3.08 0.58 9.81
N SER A 79 2.35 1.40 9.04
CA SER A 79 2.77 2.75 8.66
C SER A 79 2.95 3.67 9.87
N VAL A 80 2.00 3.63 10.81
CA VAL A 80 2.03 4.41 12.05
C VAL A 80 3.14 3.92 12.97
N ALA A 81 3.27 2.62 13.21
CA ALA A 81 4.30 2.01 14.06
C ALA A 81 5.71 2.36 13.54
N THR A 82 5.91 2.24 12.22
CA THR A 82 7.18 2.63 11.57
C THR A 82 7.49 4.11 11.81
N SER A 83 6.49 4.97 11.67
CA SER A 83 6.64 6.41 11.92
C SER A 83 6.91 6.73 13.39
N TYR A 84 6.33 5.96 14.30
CA TYR A 84 6.50 6.11 15.75
C TYR A 84 7.92 5.74 16.19
N VAL A 85 8.39 4.56 15.81
CA VAL A 85 9.75 4.08 16.12
C VAL A 85 10.81 5.07 15.61
N ARG A 86 10.61 5.63 14.41
CA ARG A 86 11.49 6.67 13.84
C ARG A 86 11.52 7.97 14.63
N ARG A 87 10.38 8.40 15.19
CA ARG A 87 10.30 9.61 16.02
C ARG A 87 10.89 9.40 17.41
N ALA A 88 10.68 8.22 18.00
CA ALA A 88 11.21 7.90 19.33
C ALA A 88 12.74 7.83 19.35
N SER A 89 13.37 7.22 18.32
CA SER A 89 14.83 7.20 18.18
C SER A 89 15.41 8.62 18.05
N SER A 90 14.78 9.46 17.23
CA SER A 90 15.22 10.84 17.02
C SER A 90 15.14 11.71 18.30
N ARG A 91 14.16 11.46 19.19
CA ARG A 91 13.99 12.22 20.44
C ARG A 91 14.93 11.78 21.57
N LEU A 92 15.24 10.49 21.66
CA LEU A 92 16.18 9.97 22.66
C LEU A 92 17.62 10.42 22.36
N GLU A 93 17.98 10.51 21.08
CA GLU A 93 19.29 11.03 20.66
C GLU A 93 19.44 12.53 21.01
N GLN A 94 18.36 13.31 20.97
CA GLN A 94 18.38 14.74 21.34
C GLN A 94 18.43 14.99 22.86
N LYS A 95 17.83 14.10 23.69
CA LYS A 95 17.71 14.32 25.14
C LYS A 95 18.92 13.86 25.96
N THR A 96 19.84 13.07 25.39
CA THR A 96 20.94 12.44 26.14
C THR A 96 22.27 13.21 26.09
N LEU A 97 22.34 14.39 25.46
CA LEU A 97 23.59 15.15 25.31
C LEU A 97 23.60 16.44 26.15
N ARG A 98 24.59 16.59 27.06
CA ARG A 98 24.86 17.81 27.86
C ARG A 98 25.56 18.90 27.01
N GLY A 99 25.07 20.14 27.17
CA GLY A 99 25.16 21.29 26.24
C GLY A 99 26.43 21.51 25.42
N GLU A 100 27.64 21.43 25.99
CA GLU A 100 28.89 21.69 25.24
C GLU A 100 29.37 20.48 24.42
N ALA A 101 29.18 19.26 24.94
CA ALA A 101 29.41 18.04 24.16
C ALA A 101 28.34 17.86 23.07
N SER A 102 27.14 18.41 23.28
CA SER A 102 26.04 18.38 22.32
C SER A 102 26.39 19.07 21.02
N HIS A 103 27.04 20.23 21.03
CA HIS A 103 27.27 20.97 19.78
C HIS A 103 28.32 20.31 18.89
N ALA A 104 29.40 19.79 19.49
CA ALA A 104 30.44 19.05 18.78
C ALA A 104 29.98 17.64 18.34
N ALA A 105 29.13 16.98 19.14
CA ALA A 105 28.51 15.70 18.77
C ALA A 105 27.43 15.87 17.71
N LEU A 106 26.53 16.86 17.82
CA LEU A 106 25.49 17.18 16.84
C LEU A 106 26.10 17.64 15.52
N SER A 107 27.19 18.41 15.54
CA SER A 107 27.91 18.81 14.32
C SER A 107 28.58 17.63 13.61
N LYS A 108 28.82 16.52 14.32
CA LYS A 108 29.35 15.27 13.76
C LYS A 108 28.26 14.22 13.51
N MET A 109 27.06 14.41 14.03
CA MET A 109 25.91 13.53 13.79
C MET A 109 25.36 13.79 12.41
N HIS A 110 25.47 12.80 11.53
CA HIS A 110 24.64 12.75 10.33
C HIS A 110 23.20 12.51 10.76
N ALA A 111 22.27 13.32 10.26
CA ALA A 111 20.84 13.11 10.47
C ALA A 111 20.50 11.66 10.09
N ARG A 112 19.99 10.84 11.02
CA ARG A 112 19.53 9.47 10.69
C ARG A 112 18.21 9.46 9.93
N THR A 113 17.57 10.62 9.78
CA THR A 113 16.39 10.82 8.94
C THR A 113 16.33 12.29 8.53
N GLY A 114 15.86 12.57 7.32
CA GLY A 114 15.98 13.92 6.77
C GLY A 114 17.42 14.26 6.38
N THR A 115 18.23 13.23 6.11
CA THR A 115 19.45 13.44 5.31
C THR A 115 19.09 14.16 4.03
N ALA A 116 20.04 14.89 3.47
CA ALA A 116 19.88 15.46 2.12
C ALA A 116 19.33 14.40 1.16
N ASP A 117 19.96 13.22 1.12
CA ASP A 117 19.53 12.08 0.30
C ASP A 117 18.07 11.63 0.49
N GLU A 118 17.54 11.60 1.71
CA GLU A 118 16.16 11.18 1.94
C GLU A 118 15.14 12.26 1.59
N ILE A 119 15.49 13.52 1.90
CA ILE A 119 14.69 14.68 1.50
C ILE A 119 14.65 14.74 -0.01
N GLU A 120 15.80 14.60 -0.66
CA GLU A 120 15.96 14.51 -2.10
C GLU A 120 15.15 13.34 -2.65
N ARG A 121 15.31 12.10 -2.16
CA ARG A 121 14.51 10.96 -2.63
C ARG A 121 13.01 11.20 -2.52
N ARG A 122 12.55 11.83 -1.45
CA ARG A 122 11.12 12.16 -1.25
C ARG A 122 10.65 13.26 -2.18
N ILE A 123 11.46 14.30 -2.39
CA ILE A 123 11.19 15.39 -3.33
C ILE A 123 11.19 14.83 -4.77
N THR A 124 12.24 14.11 -5.15
CA THR A 124 12.37 13.42 -6.44
C THR A 124 11.18 12.50 -6.70
N LEU A 125 10.77 11.67 -5.73
CA LEU A 125 9.59 10.81 -5.90
C LEU A 125 8.32 11.65 -6.07
N ARG A 126 8.15 12.74 -5.31
CA ARG A 126 7.00 13.64 -5.44
C ARG A 126 6.97 14.30 -6.82
N GLU A 127 8.11 14.74 -7.34
CA GLU A 127 8.24 15.37 -8.67
C GLU A 127 8.01 14.37 -9.80
N VAL A 128 8.58 13.17 -9.69
CA VAL A 128 8.37 12.07 -10.65
C VAL A 128 6.91 11.66 -10.70
N VAL A 129 6.26 11.51 -9.53
CA VAL A 129 4.82 11.26 -9.47
C VAL A 129 4.05 12.45 -10.02
N ALA A 130 4.50 13.69 -9.82
CA ALA A 130 3.83 14.87 -10.36
C ALA A 130 3.78 14.90 -11.90
N ARG A 131 4.76 14.27 -12.56
CA ARG A 131 4.83 14.14 -14.03
C ARG A 131 3.96 13.02 -14.59
N LEU A 132 3.38 12.17 -13.76
CA LEU A 132 2.43 11.16 -14.24
C LEU A 132 1.11 11.82 -14.66
N PRO A 133 0.39 11.25 -15.65
CA PRO A 133 -0.98 11.64 -15.99
C PRO A 133 -1.89 11.62 -14.75
N LEU A 134 -2.90 12.49 -14.71
CA LEU A 134 -3.82 12.64 -13.57
C LEU A 134 -4.42 11.30 -13.12
N ASP A 135 -4.87 10.49 -14.07
CA ASP A 135 -5.44 9.16 -13.80
C ASP A 135 -4.43 8.19 -13.16
N GLU A 136 -3.19 8.22 -13.62
CA GLU A 136 -2.11 7.39 -13.11
C GLU A 136 -1.67 7.85 -11.71
N ARG A 137 -1.68 9.17 -11.46
CA ARG A 137 -1.44 9.77 -10.13
C ARG A 137 -2.53 9.41 -9.16
N PHE A 138 -3.79 9.47 -9.59
CA PHE A 138 -4.94 9.12 -8.78
C PHE A 138 -4.86 7.67 -8.31
N VAL A 139 -4.69 6.73 -9.24
CA VAL A 139 -4.58 5.30 -8.92
C VAL A 139 -3.36 5.03 -8.04
N PHE A 140 -2.20 5.62 -8.36
CA PHE A 140 -0.98 5.44 -7.57
C PHE A 140 -1.14 5.99 -6.15
N GLY A 141 -1.68 7.20 -6.00
CA GLY A 141 -1.94 7.83 -4.71
C GLY A 141 -2.89 7.01 -3.84
N ARG A 142 -4.03 6.57 -4.40
CA ARG A 142 -5.00 5.73 -3.68
C ARG A 142 -4.39 4.37 -3.29
N LYS A 143 -3.60 3.74 -4.16
CA LYS A 143 -2.88 2.50 -3.83
C LYS A 143 -1.85 2.69 -2.70
N VAL A 144 -1.10 3.79 -2.72
CA VAL A 144 -0.14 4.14 -1.65
C VAL A 144 -0.87 4.43 -0.33
N ALA A 145 -2.06 5.02 -0.40
CA ALA A 145 -2.94 5.24 0.73
C ALA A 145 -3.68 3.96 1.21
N GLY A 146 -3.48 2.82 0.54
CA GLY A 146 -3.99 1.51 0.96
C GLY A 146 -5.34 1.11 0.39
N PHE A 147 -5.95 1.90 -0.50
CA PHE A 147 -7.22 1.55 -1.14
C PHE A 147 -7.07 0.29 -2.02
N SER A 148 -8.07 -0.58 -1.99
CA SER A 148 -8.11 -1.78 -2.82
C SER A 148 -8.39 -1.45 -4.29
N SER A 149 -8.05 -2.37 -5.19
CA SER A 149 -8.34 -2.20 -6.62
C SER A 149 -9.85 -2.07 -6.89
N GLN A 150 -10.69 -2.77 -6.11
CA GLN A 150 -12.15 -2.75 -6.21
C GLN A 150 -12.73 -1.39 -5.83
N GLU A 151 -12.22 -0.78 -4.77
CA GLU A 151 -12.67 0.54 -4.31
C GLU A 151 -12.27 1.65 -5.28
N ILE A 152 -11.03 1.60 -5.78
CA ILE A 152 -10.54 2.56 -6.79
C ILE A 152 -11.32 2.39 -8.11
N ALA A 153 -11.63 1.15 -8.50
CA ALA A 153 -12.42 0.84 -9.68
C ALA A 153 -13.83 1.43 -9.57
N ARG A 154 -14.50 1.22 -8.41
CA ARG A 154 -15.83 1.77 -8.12
C ARG A 154 -15.86 3.30 -8.18
N GLU A 155 -14.92 3.95 -7.52
CA GLU A 155 -14.85 5.42 -7.47
C GLU A 155 -14.54 6.05 -8.83
N ARG A 156 -13.74 5.37 -9.66
CA ARG A 156 -13.40 5.85 -11.01
C ARG A 156 -14.43 5.45 -12.08
N GLY A 157 -15.38 4.58 -11.77
CA GLY A 157 -16.27 3.99 -12.77
C GLY A 157 -15.53 3.12 -13.80
N SER A 158 -14.48 2.41 -13.37
CA SER A 158 -13.63 1.58 -14.24
C SER A 158 -13.53 0.13 -13.73
N SER A 159 -12.92 -0.77 -14.50
CA SER A 159 -12.72 -2.16 -14.07
C SER A 159 -11.52 -2.32 -13.13
N VAL A 160 -11.55 -3.35 -12.28
CA VAL A 160 -10.43 -3.73 -11.40
C VAL A 160 -9.14 -3.98 -12.19
N VAL A 161 -9.27 -4.65 -13.34
CA VAL A 161 -8.14 -4.95 -14.24
C VAL A 161 -7.54 -3.66 -14.80
N ALA A 162 -8.37 -2.66 -15.14
CA ALA A 162 -7.88 -1.37 -15.57
C ALA A 162 -7.07 -0.70 -14.45
N VAL A 163 -7.58 -0.67 -13.21
CA VAL A 163 -6.87 -0.10 -12.06
C VAL A 163 -5.51 -0.76 -11.84
N ASP A 164 -5.43 -2.08 -11.88
CA ASP A 164 -4.17 -2.80 -11.68
C ASP A 164 -3.19 -2.57 -12.84
N THR A 165 -3.70 -2.46 -14.07
CA THR A 165 -2.92 -2.08 -15.25
C THR A 165 -2.35 -0.67 -15.09
N PHE A 166 -3.17 0.30 -14.67
CA PHE A 166 -2.71 1.67 -14.39
C PHE A 166 -1.66 1.69 -13.30
N PHE A 167 -1.88 1.00 -12.18
CA PHE A 167 -0.91 0.95 -11.09
C PHE A 167 0.43 0.33 -11.53
N PHE A 168 0.40 -0.76 -12.30
CA PHE A 168 1.60 -1.39 -12.82
C PHE A 168 2.35 -0.47 -13.80
N ARG A 169 1.63 0.18 -14.73
CA ARG A 169 2.20 1.15 -15.67
C ARG A 169 2.79 2.35 -14.94
N SER A 170 2.10 2.91 -13.95
CA SER A 170 2.62 3.99 -13.09
C SER A 170 3.91 3.57 -12.39
N LYS A 171 3.97 2.38 -11.78
CA LYS A 171 5.20 1.87 -11.16
C LYS A 171 6.35 1.72 -12.13
N ARG A 172 6.09 1.22 -13.34
CA ARG A 172 7.11 1.07 -14.38
C ARG A 172 7.62 2.43 -14.87
N LYS A 173 6.73 3.39 -15.13
CA LYS A 173 7.10 4.76 -15.49
C LYS A 173 7.93 5.44 -14.41
N ILE A 174 7.54 5.30 -13.15
CA ILE A 174 8.30 5.84 -12.02
C ILE A 174 9.70 5.21 -11.97
N ARG A 175 9.82 3.88 -12.11
CA ARG A 175 11.12 3.19 -12.14
C ARG A 175 12.01 3.64 -13.30
N SER A 176 11.43 3.80 -14.48
CA SER A 176 12.12 4.31 -15.66
C SER A 176 12.59 5.76 -15.45
N MET A 177 11.75 6.64 -14.93
CA MET A 177 12.12 8.04 -14.62
C MET A 177 13.19 8.15 -13.52
N LEU A 178 13.26 7.16 -12.63
CA LEU A 178 14.30 7.05 -11.61
C LEU A 178 15.56 6.30 -12.09
N GLY A 179 15.61 5.85 -13.34
CA GLY A 179 16.76 5.13 -13.91
C GLY A 179 16.99 3.72 -13.34
N ILE A 180 16.00 3.14 -12.66
CA ILE A 180 16.12 1.84 -11.98
C ILE A 180 16.02 0.67 -12.98
N ASP A 181 15.33 0.87 -14.10
CA ASP A 181 15.04 -0.18 -15.11
C ASP A 181 16.26 -0.61 -15.96
N VAL A 182 17.46 -0.07 -15.74
CA VAL A 182 18.68 -0.42 -16.53
C VAL A 182 19.30 -1.77 -16.12
N ARG A 183 18.89 -2.37 -14.98
CA ARG A 183 19.51 -3.64 -14.50
C ARG A 183 18.72 -4.91 -14.78
N ASP A 184 17.44 -4.83 -15.12
CA ASP A 184 16.60 -6.02 -15.40
C ASP A 184 16.52 -6.37 -16.90
N ALA A 185 17.10 -5.55 -17.79
CA ALA A 185 17.05 -5.75 -19.24
C ALA A 185 18.06 -6.79 -19.78
N VAL A 186 19.00 -7.29 -18.97
CA VAL A 186 20.02 -8.26 -19.41
C VAL A 186 19.52 -9.72 -19.43
N HIS A 187 18.29 -10.00 -18.95
CA HIS A 187 17.73 -11.36 -18.93
C HIS A 187 16.41 -11.57 -19.66
N GLN A 188 16.01 -10.66 -20.56
CA GLN A 188 14.91 -10.96 -21.50
C GLN A 188 15.42 -10.89 -22.93
N ASP A 189 16.04 -11.99 -23.35
CA ASP A 189 16.21 -12.34 -24.75
C ASP A 189 14.80 -12.40 -25.41
N PRO A 190 14.50 -11.53 -26.39
CA PRO A 190 13.21 -11.51 -27.07
C PRO A 190 12.97 -12.74 -27.97
N ALA A 191 13.98 -13.60 -28.19
CA ALA A 191 13.86 -14.74 -29.10
C ALA A 191 13.02 -15.93 -28.58
N ARG A 192 12.60 -15.96 -27.30
CA ARG A 192 11.83 -17.10 -26.74
C ARG A 192 10.31 -16.89 -26.65
N ARG A 193 9.76 -15.72 -27.01
CA ARG A 193 8.31 -15.47 -26.93
C ARG A 193 7.51 -15.83 -28.19
N SER A 194 8.15 -16.16 -29.30
CA SER A 194 7.47 -16.50 -30.56
C SER A 194 7.06 -17.98 -30.69
N ALA A 195 7.52 -18.88 -29.80
CA ALA A 195 7.28 -20.32 -29.97
C ALA A 195 6.10 -20.90 -29.16
N VAL A 196 5.50 -20.15 -28.23
CA VAL A 196 4.47 -20.70 -27.32
C VAL A 196 3.04 -20.24 -27.68
N ASP A 197 2.88 -19.22 -28.54
CA ASP A 197 1.57 -18.63 -28.86
C ASP A 197 0.99 -19.05 -30.23
N VAL A 198 1.67 -19.93 -30.97
CA VAL A 198 1.17 -20.48 -32.25
C VAL A 198 0.51 -21.85 -32.06
N SER A 199 0.87 -22.62 -31.04
CA SER A 199 0.40 -24.01 -30.88
C SER A 199 -0.99 -24.17 -30.22
N LYS A 200 -1.68 -23.08 -29.86
CA LYS A 200 -2.99 -23.14 -29.16
C LYS A 200 -4.17 -22.59 -29.96
N ARG A 201 -3.96 -22.17 -31.21
CA ARG A 201 -5.03 -21.67 -32.11
C ARG A 201 -5.46 -22.66 -33.20
N GLU A 202 -4.78 -23.80 -33.36
CA GLU A 202 -5.13 -24.80 -34.40
C GLU A 202 -6.02 -25.96 -33.93
N SER A 203 -6.38 -26.08 -32.64
CA SER A 203 -7.14 -27.24 -32.14
C SER A 203 -8.60 -26.98 -31.79
N VAL A 204 -9.20 -25.88 -32.25
CA VAL A 204 -10.62 -25.53 -31.98
C VAL A 204 -11.46 -25.43 -33.26
N ASN A 205 -10.90 -25.64 -34.46
CA ASN A 205 -11.60 -25.36 -35.73
C ASN A 205 -11.95 -26.58 -36.60
N GLU A 206 -12.24 -27.75 -36.01
CA GLU A 206 -12.63 -28.97 -36.76
C GLU A 206 -13.90 -29.69 -36.24
N ARG A 207 -14.79 -29.04 -35.46
CA ARG A 207 -16.01 -29.74 -34.96
C ARG A 207 -17.34 -29.00 -35.08
N GLU A 208 -17.46 -27.97 -35.89
CA GLU A 208 -18.75 -27.32 -36.17
C GLU A 208 -18.88 -26.98 -37.66
N ALA A 209 -18.99 -28.01 -38.50
CA ALA A 209 -19.42 -27.87 -39.89
C ALA A 209 -19.92 -29.21 -40.43
N GLU A 210 -21.00 -29.73 -39.85
CA GLU A 210 -21.84 -30.78 -40.47
C GLU A 210 -23.08 -30.97 -39.59
N ASN A 211 -24.13 -30.19 -39.89
CA ASN A 211 -25.55 -30.55 -39.77
C ASN A 211 -26.38 -29.27 -39.77
N GLU A 212 -26.64 -28.74 -40.96
CA GLU A 212 -27.83 -27.95 -41.27
C GLU A 212 -27.83 -27.74 -42.78
N ASP A 213 -28.35 -28.73 -43.52
CA ASP A 213 -28.91 -28.53 -44.85
C ASP A 213 -29.77 -29.75 -45.21
N GLY A 214 -31.08 -29.52 -45.19
CA GLY A 214 -32.12 -30.50 -45.46
C GLY A 214 -33.45 -29.80 -45.77
N GLU A 215 -33.36 -28.85 -46.71
CA GLU A 215 -34.29 -28.61 -47.82
C GLU A 215 -35.81 -28.68 -47.56
N SER A 216 -36.42 -27.49 -47.50
CA SER A 216 -37.76 -27.16 -48.01
C SER A 216 -37.91 -27.64 -49.47
N ASP A 217 -39.02 -28.15 -49.98
CA ASP A 217 -40.36 -27.55 -50.10
C ASP A 217 -41.20 -28.49 -51.01
N SER A 218 -42.52 -28.54 -50.87
CA SER A 218 -43.46 -28.49 -52.00
C SER A 218 -44.92 -28.70 -51.59
N THR A 219 -45.68 -27.66 -51.90
CA THR A 219 -47.12 -27.46 -52.05
C THR A 219 -47.90 -28.64 -52.66
N THR A 220 -49.07 -28.98 -52.09
CA THR A 220 -50.44 -28.81 -52.65
C THR A 220 -51.47 -29.43 -51.69
#